data_AF-A0A4P9UNG0-F1
#
_entry.id   AF-A0A4P9UNG0-F1
#
_cell.length_a   1.000
_cell.length_b   1.000
_cell.length_c   1.000
_cell.angle_alpha   90.00
_cell.angle_beta   90.00
_cell.angle_gamma   90.00
#
_symmetry.space_group_name_H-M   'P 1'
#
loop_
_entity.id
_entity.type
_entity.pdbx_description
1 polymer ?
#
loop_
_entity_poly.entity_id
_entity_poly.type
_entity_poly.pdbx_seq_one_letter_code
_entity_poly.pdbx_strand_id
1 'polypeptide(L)'
;MNIDTHLILISAQAVPNITPILDEQYRPRKVIMLVSADMRQRADWLESVIRSRVGNITRWPVENAWDIEHIRDQVVDLLAVHHENIALNATGGTKPMSIAAYEVFREFDKPIFYVHPEYDRIIWMHPADQPGGNLADRLKLPEFLKAFGAEVTAQGDKYGVPRRFRELTKTLILNAETYTEPLRVLNAYAAKAKPALTVALDPKHQNYRQLENLIGLFQDHRLLELKSGQLIFPSEETRFYINGGWLEQHVWGICLNLKKTLVLQDVGRGIEVERNHRKPPIRNEMDIALLKDNRLYIIECKTHHDKNPVNNKNTQALYKLDSLKDLLGGLQARAMLVSYNPPNKYDLQRAHDLGIAICAHRSLAHLSQKLTEWIR
;
A
#
# COMPACT_ATOMS: atom_id res chain seq x y z
N MET A 1 32.36 5.27 -8.85
CA MET A 1 33.02 4.06 -8.29
C MET A 1 32.26 2.85 -8.80
N ASN A 2 32.94 1.84 -9.34
CA ASN A 2 32.27 0.60 -9.75
C ASN A 2 32.25 -0.35 -8.56
N ILE A 3 31.10 -0.47 -7.88
CA ILE A 3 30.95 -1.33 -6.70
C ILE A 3 30.40 -2.67 -7.17
N ASP A 4 31.17 -3.74 -6.98
CA ASP A 4 30.81 -5.07 -7.44
C ASP A 4 29.92 -5.81 -6.43
N THR A 5 30.11 -5.54 -5.13
CA THR A 5 29.38 -6.23 -4.05
C THR A 5 28.74 -5.23 -3.08
N HIS A 6 27.49 -5.49 -2.70
CA HIS A 6 26.88 -4.84 -1.53
C HIS A 6 26.86 -5.79 -0.34
N LEU A 7 27.41 -5.36 0.80
CA LEU A 7 27.07 -5.91 2.10
C LEU A 7 25.82 -5.21 2.60
N ILE A 8 24.73 -5.96 2.79
CA ILE A 8 23.47 -5.44 3.31
C ILE A 8 23.16 -6.02 4.68
N LEU A 9 22.71 -5.16 5.60
CA LEU A 9 22.33 -5.56 6.95
C LEU A 9 20.83 -5.85 6.99
N ILE A 10 20.42 -7.07 7.35
CA ILE A 10 19.00 -7.43 7.32
C ILE A 10 18.28 -6.89 8.56
N SER A 11 17.11 -6.29 8.34
CA SER A 11 16.27 -5.71 9.38
C SER A 11 14.78 -5.87 9.05
N ALA A 12 13.92 -5.28 9.88
CA ALA A 12 12.49 -5.20 9.62
C ALA A 12 12.13 -4.37 8.38
N GLN A 13 12.99 -3.45 7.94
CA GLN A 13 12.77 -2.61 6.76
C GLN A 13 13.56 -3.18 5.57
N ALA A 14 12.85 -3.74 4.58
CA ALA A 14 13.48 -4.37 3.43
C ALA A 14 13.81 -3.39 2.29
N VAL A 15 12.98 -2.35 2.13
CA VAL A 15 13.06 -1.38 1.01
C VAL A 15 14.45 -0.75 0.86
N PRO A 16 15.12 -0.25 1.94
CA PRO A 16 16.42 0.40 1.81
C PRO A 16 17.55 -0.51 1.30
N ASN A 17 17.38 -1.83 1.44
CA ASN A 17 18.31 -2.81 0.86
C ASN A 17 17.95 -3.13 -0.59
N ILE A 18 16.67 -3.07 -0.97
CA ILE A 18 16.18 -3.43 -2.30
C ILE A 18 16.41 -2.30 -3.30
N THR A 19 16.11 -1.05 -2.94
CA THR A 19 16.09 0.07 -3.90
C THR A 19 17.45 0.33 -4.58
N PRO A 20 18.61 0.28 -3.88
CA PRO A 20 19.92 0.39 -4.54
C PRO A 20 20.22 -0.78 -5.49
N ILE A 21 19.72 -1.99 -5.19
CA ILE A 21 19.94 -3.18 -6.01
C ILE A 21 19.12 -3.11 -7.30
N LEU A 22 17.93 -2.52 -7.26
CA LEU A 22 17.07 -2.38 -8.42
C LEU A 22 17.46 -1.22 -9.33
N ASP A 23 18.16 -0.22 -8.82
CA ASP A 23 18.67 0.92 -9.58
C ASP A 23 19.87 0.52 -10.47
N GLU A 24 19.81 0.83 -11.77
CA GLU A 24 20.89 0.50 -12.71
C GLU A 24 22.22 1.20 -12.38
N GLN A 25 22.17 2.39 -11.78
CA GLN A 25 23.35 3.15 -11.43
C GLN A 25 24.12 2.54 -10.24
N TYR A 26 23.41 1.87 -9.33
CA TYR A 26 23.95 1.37 -8.06
C TYR A 26 23.91 -0.16 -7.94
N ARG A 27 23.42 -0.85 -8.96
CA ARG A 27 23.23 -2.31 -8.91
C ARG A 27 24.56 -3.04 -8.75
N PRO A 28 24.72 -3.85 -7.69
CA PRO A 28 25.91 -4.68 -7.53
C PRO A 28 25.79 -5.96 -8.37
N ARG A 29 26.92 -6.61 -8.62
CA ARG A 29 26.98 -7.95 -9.23
C ARG A 29 26.72 -9.06 -8.20
N LYS A 30 27.01 -8.78 -6.94
CA LYS A 30 26.88 -9.70 -5.81
C LYS A 30 26.28 -9.01 -4.59
N VAL A 31 25.47 -9.73 -3.82
CA VAL A 31 24.91 -9.24 -2.56
C VAL A 31 25.28 -10.22 -1.45
N ILE A 32 25.79 -9.69 -0.35
CA ILE A 32 26.05 -10.45 0.88
C ILE A 32 25.08 -9.94 1.93
N MET A 33 24.27 -10.82 2.48
CA MET A 33 23.30 -10.51 3.52
C MET A 33 23.89 -10.83 4.88
N LEU A 34 24.12 -9.83 5.73
CA LEU A 34 24.46 -10.05 7.14
C LEU A 34 23.15 -10.34 7.90
N VAL A 35 22.99 -11.57 8.37
CA VAL A 35 21.70 -12.10 8.84
C VAL A 35 21.78 -12.61 10.27
N SER A 36 21.04 -11.96 11.18
CA SER A 36 20.81 -12.48 12.53
C SER A 36 19.79 -13.62 12.54
N ALA A 37 19.81 -14.45 13.59
CA ALA A 37 18.93 -15.61 13.70
C ALA A 37 17.43 -15.27 13.59
N ASP A 38 16.99 -14.15 14.16
CA ASP A 38 15.61 -13.64 14.13
C ASP A 38 15.20 -13.00 12.79
N MET A 39 16.17 -12.69 11.92
CA MET A 39 15.95 -12.05 10.62
C MET A 39 15.98 -13.02 9.44
N ARG A 40 16.20 -14.32 9.65
CA ARG A 40 16.28 -15.34 8.57
C ARG A 40 15.08 -15.33 7.63
N GLN A 41 13.88 -15.25 8.18
CA GLN A 41 12.66 -15.24 7.38
C GLN A 41 12.54 -13.96 6.51
N ARG A 42 12.98 -12.80 7.03
CA ARG A 42 13.00 -11.56 6.25
C ARG A 42 14.08 -11.59 5.18
N ALA A 43 15.20 -12.26 5.45
CA ALA A 43 16.21 -12.54 4.45
C ALA A 43 15.65 -13.39 3.30
N ASP A 44 14.84 -14.41 3.60
CA ASP A 44 14.14 -15.21 2.57
C ASP A 44 13.26 -14.34 1.67
N TRP A 45 12.45 -13.46 2.27
CA TRP A 45 11.56 -12.57 1.53
C TRP A 45 12.33 -11.61 0.64
N LEU A 46 13.33 -10.91 1.18
CA LEU A 46 14.16 -9.97 0.44
C LEU A 46 14.89 -10.68 -0.71
N GLU A 47 15.53 -11.81 -0.45
CA GLU A 47 16.23 -12.60 -1.46
C GLU A 47 15.28 -13.04 -2.58
N SER A 48 14.04 -13.43 -2.26
CA SER A 48 13.03 -13.80 -3.25
C SER A 48 12.58 -12.66 -4.17
N VAL A 49 12.84 -11.41 -3.80
CA VAL A 49 12.58 -10.20 -4.60
C VAL A 49 13.77 -9.86 -5.48
N ILE A 50 14.99 -9.88 -4.92
CA ILE A 50 16.20 -9.42 -5.62
C ILE A 50 16.86 -10.48 -6.51
N ARG A 51 16.56 -11.78 -6.31
CA ARG A 51 17.19 -12.89 -7.06
C ARG A 51 17.00 -12.79 -8.58
N SER A 52 15.92 -12.16 -9.05
CA SER A 52 15.68 -11.93 -10.47
C SER A 52 16.65 -10.90 -11.09
N ARG A 53 17.32 -10.08 -10.27
CA ARG A 53 18.22 -9.01 -10.69
C ARG A 53 19.68 -9.27 -10.34
N VAL A 54 19.95 -10.05 -9.29
CA VAL A 54 21.30 -10.38 -8.84
C VAL A 54 21.47 -11.90 -8.79
N GLY A 55 22.41 -12.41 -9.58
CA GLY A 55 22.66 -13.85 -9.70
C GLY A 55 23.48 -14.46 -8.56
N ASN A 56 24.25 -13.65 -7.83
CA ASN A 56 25.08 -14.10 -6.71
C ASN A 56 24.63 -13.45 -5.41
N ILE A 57 23.93 -14.22 -4.57
CA ILE A 57 23.44 -13.79 -3.26
C ILE A 57 23.94 -14.81 -2.24
N THR A 58 24.67 -14.33 -1.23
CA THR A 58 25.16 -15.15 -0.12
C THR A 58 24.66 -14.60 1.21
N ARG A 59 24.58 -15.46 2.22
CA ARG A 59 24.22 -15.09 3.59
C ARG A 59 25.43 -15.27 4.49
N TRP A 60 25.70 -14.28 5.32
CA TRP A 60 26.69 -14.30 6.37
C TRP A 60 25.98 -14.25 7.73
N PRO A 61 25.91 -15.37 8.47
CA PRO A 61 25.15 -15.41 9.71
C PRO A 61 25.85 -14.63 10.83
N VAL A 62 25.05 -14.01 11.69
CA VAL A 62 25.50 -13.41 12.96
C VAL A 62 24.68 -14.04 14.08
N GLU A 63 25.34 -14.74 14.99
CA GLU A 63 24.66 -15.41 16.10
C GLU A 63 24.07 -14.42 17.10
N ASN A 64 24.85 -13.42 17.52
CA ASN A 64 24.41 -12.40 18.47
C ASN A 64 24.43 -11.00 17.83
N ALA A 65 23.26 -10.49 17.45
CA ALA A 65 23.09 -9.18 16.83
C ALA A 65 23.19 -7.98 17.80
N TRP A 66 23.48 -8.24 19.09
CA TRP A 66 23.64 -7.24 20.13
C TRP A 66 25.05 -7.21 20.73
N ASP A 67 25.90 -8.17 20.35
CA ASP A 67 27.30 -8.22 20.76
C ASP A 67 28.17 -7.58 19.67
N ILE A 68 28.66 -6.36 19.97
CA ILE A 68 29.41 -5.54 19.02
C ILE A 68 30.71 -6.22 18.61
N GLU A 69 31.46 -6.83 19.54
CA GLU A 69 32.74 -7.47 19.23
C GLU A 69 32.51 -8.70 18.35
N HIS A 70 31.52 -9.53 18.68
CA HIS A 70 31.12 -10.65 17.82
C HIS A 70 30.76 -10.18 16.41
N ILE A 71 29.99 -9.09 16.27
CA ILE A 71 29.64 -8.55 14.94
C ILE A 71 30.89 -8.04 14.22
N ARG A 72 31.79 -7.34 14.90
CA ARG A 72 33.05 -6.84 14.31
C ARG A 72 33.88 -8.00 13.76
N ASP A 73 34.11 -9.04 14.56
CA ASP A 73 34.85 -10.24 14.16
C ASP A 73 34.23 -10.87 12.90
N GLN A 74 32.90 -11.02 12.87
CA GLN A 74 32.20 -11.54 11.69
C GLN A 74 32.38 -10.67 10.45
N VAL A 75 32.39 -9.35 10.59
CA VAL A 75 32.59 -8.43 9.45
C VAL A 75 34.04 -8.44 8.99
N VAL A 76 35.01 -8.55 9.91
CA VAL A 76 36.44 -8.71 9.57
C VAL A 76 36.66 -10.02 8.80
N ASP A 77 36.13 -11.13 9.28
CA ASP A 77 36.21 -12.43 8.61
C ASP A 77 35.57 -12.37 7.21
N LEU A 78 34.42 -11.68 7.07
CA LEU A 78 33.76 -11.48 5.79
C LEU A 78 34.66 -10.73 4.80
N LEU A 79 35.30 -9.63 5.23
CA LEU A 79 36.21 -8.85 4.38
C LEU A 79 37.51 -9.61 4.06
N ALA A 80 37.93 -10.54 4.92
CA ALA A 80 39.07 -11.42 4.67
C ALA A 80 38.80 -12.45 3.57
N VAL A 81 37.54 -12.81 3.30
CA VAL A 81 37.15 -13.77 2.24
C VAL A 81 36.67 -13.06 0.97
N HIS A 82 36.27 -11.79 1.08
CA HIS A 82 35.69 -11.00 -0.01
C HIS A 82 36.55 -9.78 -0.32
N HIS A 83 37.56 -10.00 -1.17
CA HIS A 83 38.53 -8.98 -1.56
C HIS A 83 38.04 -8.03 -2.66
N GLU A 84 36.89 -8.31 -3.28
CA GLU A 84 36.33 -7.46 -4.33
C GLU A 84 35.92 -6.07 -3.82
N ASN A 85 35.54 -5.17 -4.73
CA ASN A 85 35.07 -3.84 -4.34
C ASN A 85 33.68 -3.94 -3.70
N ILE A 86 33.67 -4.00 -2.37
CA ILE A 86 32.49 -4.16 -1.53
C ILE A 86 32.12 -2.85 -0.85
N ALA A 87 30.85 -2.49 -0.90
CA ALA A 87 30.29 -1.36 -0.16
C ALA A 87 29.29 -1.82 0.89
N LEU A 88 29.32 -1.18 2.06
CA LEU A 88 28.34 -1.39 3.12
C LEU A 88 27.12 -0.51 2.88
N ASN A 89 25.93 -1.13 2.83
CA ASN A 89 24.67 -0.45 3.07
C ASN A 89 24.40 -0.41 4.58
N ALA A 90 24.72 0.71 5.21
CA ALA A 90 24.60 0.89 6.66
C ALA A 90 23.17 1.19 7.14
N THR A 91 22.17 1.11 6.24
CA THR A 91 20.78 1.51 6.56
C THR A 91 20.04 0.53 7.47
N GLY A 92 20.34 -0.77 7.31
CA GLY A 92 19.65 -1.84 8.02
C GLY A 92 20.39 -2.34 9.26
N GLY A 93 20.07 -3.56 9.68
CA GLY A 93 20.57 -4.18 10.90
C GLY A 93 19.99 -3.56 12.18
N THR A 94 20.40 -4.12 13.31
CA THR A 94 20.27 -3.42 14.60
C THR A 94 21.26 -2.25 14.65
N LYS A 95 21.07 -1.32 15.60
CA LYS A 95 22.05 -0.24 15.81
C LYS A 95 23.46 -0.78 16.09
N PRO A 96 23.66 -1.77 16.99
CA PRO A 96 24.96 -2.43 17.16
C PRO A 96 25.53 -2.98 15.85
N MET A 97 24.73 -3.65 15.02
CA MET A 97 25.20 -4.17 13.73
C MET A 97 25.68 -3.07 12.78
N SER A 98 24.90 -2.00 12.64
CA SER A 98 25.26 -0.89 11.77
C SER A 98 26.53 -0.19 12.26
N ILE A 99 26.69 0.04 13.56
CA ILE A 99 27.88 0.66 14.15
C ILE A 99 29.12 -0.23 13.96
N ALA A 100 29.05 -1.50 14.34
CA ALA A 100 30.16 -2.45 14.23
C ALA A 100 30.63 -2.61 12.77
N ALA A 101 29.68 -2.81 11.84
CA ALA A 101 30.01 -2.93 10.42
C ALA A 101 30.59 -1.62 9.86
N TYR A 102 30.06 -0.47 10.29
CA TYR A 102 30.56 0.84 9.90
C TYR A 102 32.02 1.02 10.35
N GLU A 103 32.34 0.75 11.61
CA GLU A 103 33.69 0.88 12.16
C GLU A 103 34.70 0.02 11.39
N VAL A 104 34.37 -1.24 11.14
CA VAL A 104 35.24 -2.13 10.35
C VAL A 104 35.39 -1.61 8.92
N PHE A 105 34.32 -1.24 8.22
CA PHE A 105 34.44 -0.72 6.86
C PHE A 105 35.26 0.58 6.80
N ARG A 106 35.16 1.45 7.82
CA ARG A 106 35.98 2.65 7.94
C ARG A 106 37.45 2.34 8.15
N GLU A 107 37.77 1.38 9.01
CA GLU A 107 39.13 0.96 9.32
C GLU A 107 39.85 0.39 8.07
N PHE A 108 39.12 -0.38 7.26
CA PHE A 108 39.63 -0.97 6.01
C PHE A 108 39.48 -0.06 4.78
N ASP A 109 39.13 1.22 4.97
CA ASP A 109 38.93 2.23 3.92
C ASP A 109 37.95 1.78 2.81
N LYS A 110 36.89 1.06 3.19
CA LYS A 110 35.86 0.51 2.28
C LYS A 110 34.64 1.43 2.16
N PRO A 111 34.01 1.54 0.98
CA PRO A 111 32.87 2.42 0.78
C PRO A 111 31.68 2.10 1.70
N ILE A 112 31.00 3.14 2.17
CA ILE A 112 29.83 3.04 3.03
C ILE A 112 28.77 4.01 2.53
N PHE A 113 27.55 3.52 2.35
CA PHE A 113 26.42 4.35 2.03
C PHE A 113 25.22 4.07 2.93
N TYR A 114 24.31 5.03 2.96
CA TYR A 114 23.04 5.00 3.66
C TYR A 114 21.93 5.44 2.71
N VAL A 115 20.76 4.81 2.80
CA VAL A 115 19.57 5.18 2.02
C VAL A 115 18.67 6.00 2.92
N HIS A 116 18.46 7.27 2.55
CA HIS A 116 17.61 8.17 3.32
C HIS A 116 16.15 7.70 3.26
N PRO A 117 15.51 7.37 4.39
CA PRO A 117 14.19 6.73 4.40
C PRO A 117 13.06 7.61 3.85
N GLU A 118 13.20 8.94 3.93
CA GLU A 118 12.16 9.88 3.49
C GLU A 118 12.33 10.43 2.07
N TYR A 119 13.57 10.50 1.58
CA TYR A 119 13.93 11.14 0.31
C TYR A 119 14.37 10.13 -0.75
N ASP A 120 14.36 8.84 -0.40
CA ASP A 120 14.72 7.71 -1.26
C ASP A 120 16.00 7.98 -2.07
N ARG A 121 17.07 8.35 -1.36
CA ARG A 121 18.35 8.73 -1.96
C ARG A 121 19.51 8.09 -1.24
N ILE A 122 20.56 7.80 -1.98
CA ILE A 122 21.85 7.38 -1.43
C ILE A 122 22.60 8.59 -0.85
N ILE A 123 23.19 8.37 0.30
CA ILE A 123 24.14 9.24 0.98
C ILE A 123 25.42 8.43 1.17
N TRP A 124 26.53 8.89 0.59
CA TRP A 124 27.85 8.29 0.85
C TRP A 124 28.36 8.78 2.20
N MET A 125 28.55 7.86 3.12
CA MET A 125 29.18 8.12 4.42
C MET A 125 30.70 7.96 4.33
N HIS A 126 31.17 7.11 3.40
CA HIS A 126 32.57 7.00 3.04
C HIS A 126 32.73 6.56 1.57
N PRO A 127 33.57 7.23 0.76
CA PRO A 127 34.18 8.53 1.03
C PRO A 127 33.13 9.66 1.00
N ALA A 128 33.27 10.65 1.88
CA ALA A 128 32.23 11.66 2.16
C ALA A 128 32.06 12.71 1.05
N ASP A 129 33.05 12.84 0.16
CA ASP A 129 33.04 13.73 -1.00
C ASP A 129 32.28 13.14 -2.20
N GLN A 130 31.88 11.87 -2.13
CA GLN A 130 31.15 11.23 -3.22
C GLN A 130 29.69 11.73 -3.26
N PRO A 131 29.22 12.25 -4.41
CA PRO A 131 27.85 12.73 -4.52
C PRO A 131 26.87 11.56 -4.40
N GLY A 132 25.89 11.72 -3.53
CA GLY A 132 24.70 10.88 -3.47
C GLY A 132 23.79 11.08 -4.68
N GLY A 133 22.68 10.36 -4.72
CA GLY A 133 21.69 10.48 -5.80
C GLY A 133 20.34 9.89 -5.39
N ASN A 134 19.28 10.38 -6.01
CA ASN A 134 17.95 9.80 -5.84
C ASN A 134 17.92 8.41 -6.48
N LEU A 135 17.23 7.49 -5.82
CA LEU A 135 17.06 6.13 -6.30
C LEU A 135 15.92 6.07 -7.30
N ALA A 136 16.04 5.16 -8.26
CA ALA A 136 15.03 4.94 -9.26
C ALA A 136 13.82 4.16 -8.70
N ASP A 137 12.62 4.62 -9.04
CA ASP A 137 11.32 4.02 -8.74
C ASP A 137 11.05 2.73 -9.54
N ARG A 138 11.82 1.68 -9.27
CA ARG A 138 11.78 0.42 -10.04
C ARG A 138 10.89 -0.67 -9.44
N LEU A 139 10.58 -0.59 -8.14
CA LEU A 139 9.83 -1.62 -7.42
C LEU A 139 8.34 -1.59 -7.82
N LYS A 140 7.70 -2.74 -7.99
CA LYS A 140 6.24 -2.84 -8.24
C LYS A 140 5.49 -3.39 -7.03
N LEU A 141 4.17 -3.21 -6.99
CA LEU A 141 3.35 -3.61 -5.84
C LEU A 141 3.56 -5.08 -5.43
N PRO A 142 3.57 -6.07 -6.35
CA PRO A 142 3.83 -7.45 -5.96
C PRO A 142 5.20 -7.68 -5.33
N GLU A 143 6.25 -7.08 -5.89
CA GLU A 143 7.62 -7.19 -5.38
C GLU A 143 7.76 -6.49 -4.01
N PHE A 144 7.13 -5.32 -3.87
CA PHE A 144 7.10 -4.57 -2.61
C PHE A 144 6.44 -5.38 -1.51
N LEU A 145 5.22 -5.87 -1.73
CA LEU A 145 4.46 -6.62 -0.73
C LEU A 145 5.16 -7.95 -0.38
N LYS A 146 5.79 -8.59 -1.37
CA LYS A 146 6.60 -9.79 -1.15
C LYS A 146 7.79 -9.54 -0.25
N ALA A 147 8.42 -8.36 -0.32
CA ALA A 147 9.51 -7.97 0.59
C ALA A 147 9.08 -7.91 2.06
N PHE A 148 7.78 -7.75 2.33
CA PHE A 148 7.16 -7.79 3.66
C PHE A 148 6.45 -9.12 3.97
N GLY A 149 6.68 -10.15 3.15
CA GLY A 149 6.13 -11.49 3.37
C GLY A 149 4.65 -11.61 3.03
N ALA A 150 4.19 -10.91 2.00
CA ALA A 150 2.83 -11.01 1.48
C ALA A 150 2.84 -11.26 -0.03
N GLU A 151 2.23 -12.36 -0.47
CA GLU A 151 2.09 -12.71 -1.88
C GLU A 151 0.80 -12.12 -2.42
N VAL A 152 0.85 -11.47 -3.58
CA VAL A 152 -0.35 -10.98 -4.27
C VAL A 152 -1.04 -12.15 -4.96
N THR A 153 -2.24 -12.50 -4.53
CA THR A 153 -3.04 -13.62 -5.07
C THR A 153 -4.03 -13.18 -6.14
N ALA A 154 -4.52 -11.94 -6.05
CA ALA A 154 -5.38 -11.35 -7.06
C ALA A 154 -5.23 -9.82 -7.09
N GLN A 155 -5.55 -9.22 -8.23
CA GLN A 155 -5.67 -7.78 -8.39
C GLN A 155 -6.74 -7.48 -9.43
N GLY A 156 -7.47 -6.39 -9.24
CA GLY A 156 -8.40 -5.89 -10.24
C GLY A 156 -7.68 -5.44 -11.52
N ASP A 157 -8.44 -5.33 -12.61
CA ASP A 157 -7.89 -4.86 -13.87
C ASP A 157 -7.36 -3.42 -13.79
N LYS A 158 -6.51 -3.06 -14.75
CA LYS A 158 -5.90 -1.72 -14.86
C LYS A 158 -6.65 -0.79 -15.82
N TYR A 159 -7.90 -1.11 -16.18
CA TYR A 159 -8.67 -0.29 -17.14
C TYR A 159 -9.14 1.01 -16.51
N GLY A 160 -9.32 2.01 -17.37
CA GLY A 160 -9.92 3.28 -16.99
C GLY A 160 -11.40 3.11 -16.63
N VAL A 161 -11.91 4.03 -15.82
CA VAL A 161 -13.33 4.02 -15.41
C VAL A 161 -14.20 4.55 -16.57
N PRO A 162 -15.24 3.79 -17.00
CA PRO A 162 -16.17 4.22 -18.03
C PRO A 162 -16.76 5.60 -17.74
N ARG A 163 -16.95 6.42 -18.80
CA ARG A 163 -17.47 7.79 -18.67
C ARG A 163 -18.79 7.85 -17.90
N ARG A 164 -19.73 6.94 -18.18
CA ARG A 164 -21.01 6.83 -17.47
C ARG A 164 -20.83 6.69 -15.94
N PHE A 165 -19.89 5.87 -15.47
CA PHE A 165 -19.65 5.69 -14.03
C PHE A 165 -19.01 6.92 -13.41
N ARG A 166 -18.11 7.61 -14.15
CA ARG A 166 -17.52 8.88 -13.70
C ARG A 166 -18.56 9.98 -13.54
N GLU A 167 -19.47 10.13 -14.52
CA GLU A 167 -20.54 11.13 -14.49
C GLU A 167 -21.53 10.85 -13.35
N LEU A 168 -21.97 9.59 -13.21
CA LEU A 168 -22.83 9.17 -12.11
C LEU A 168 -22.21 9.47 -10.74
N THR A 169 -20.98 9.02 -10.51
CA THR A 169 -20.34 9.21 -9.21
C THR A 169 -20.09 10.67 -8.90
N LYS A 170 -19.75 11.49 -9.91
CA LYS A 170 -19.64 12.94 -9.71
C LYS A 170 -20.97 13.51 -9.21
N THR A 171 -22.11 13.09 -9.77
CA THR A 171 -23.44 13.48 -9.29
C THR A 171 -23.70 13.03 -7.85
N LEU A 172 -23.34 11.79 -7.49
CA LEU A 172 -23.51 11.27 -6.12
C LEU A 172 -22.68 12.05 -5.09
N ILE A 173 -21.45 12.44 -5.45
CA ILE A 173 -20.53 13.18 -4.58
C ILE A 173 -20.99 14.63 -4.41
N LEU A 174 -21.36 15.31 -5.50
CA LEU A 174 -21.81 16.71 -5.44
C LEU A 174 -23.14 16.87 -4.69
N ASN A 175 -23.96 15.82 -4.66
CA ASN A 175 -25.25 15.81 -3.96
C ASN A 175 -25.23 14.88 -2.74
N ALA A 176 -24.08 14.76 -2.07
CA ALA A 176 -23.91 13.80 -0.98
C ALA A 176 -24.94 13.98 0.15
N GLU A 177 -25.25 15.22 0.53
CA GLU A 177 -26.27 15.52 1.55
C GLU A 177 -27.65 14.97 1.20
N THR A 178 -28.03 15.05 -0.08
CA THR A 178 -29.33 14.58 -0.56
C THR A 178 -29.35 13.06 -0.68
N TYR A 179 -28.24 12.46 -1.12
CA TYR A 179 -28.20 11.03 -1.49
C TYR A 179 -27.63 10.10 -0.43
N THR A 180 -27.07 10.57 0.69
CA THR A 180 -26.57 9.70 1.77
C THR A 180 -27.61 8.67 2.25
N GLU A 181 -28.79 9.10 2.72
CA GLU A 181 -29.82 8.17 3.19
C GLU A 181 -30.46 7.32 2.08
N PRO A 182 -30.83 7.88 0.91
CA PRO A 182 -31.31 7.09 -0.21
C PRO A 182 -30.31 6.02 -0.69
N LEU A 183 -29.02 6.34 -0.79
CA LEU A 183 -27.98 5.37 -1.18
C LEU A 183 -27.83 4.27 -0.14
N ARG A 184 -27.96 4.57 1.16
CA ARG A 184 -27.96 3.55 2.21
C ARG A 184 -29.10 2.54 2.00
N VAL A 185 -30.28 3.02 1.63
CA VAL A 185 -31.45 2.17 1.34
C VAL A 185 -31.23 1.36 0.06
N LEU A 186 -30.77 1.99 -1.02
CA LEU A 186 -30.51 1.31 -2.29
C LEU A 186 -29.39 0.27 -2.18
N ASN A 187 -28.34 0.56 -1.42
CA ASN A 187 -27.27 -0.38 -1.09
C ASN A 187 -27.84 -1.64 -0.41
N ALA A 188 -28.72 -1.48 0.60
CA ALA A 188 -29.36 -2.61 1.26
C ALA A 188 -30.20 -3.46 0.29
N TYR A 189 -30.84 -2.86 -0.72
CA TYR A 189 -31.51 -3.61 -1.79
C TYR A 189 -30.52 -4.36 -2.68
N ALA A 190 -29.44 -3.71 -3.12
CA ALA A 190 -28.39 -4.35 -3.90
C ALA A 190 -27.75 -5.52 -3.15
N ALA A 191 -27.59 -5.43 -1.83
CA ALA A 191 -27.11 -6.55 -0.99
C ALA A 191 -28.11 -7.72 -0.97
N LYS A 192 -29.41 -7.44 -0.80
CA LYS A 192 -30.48 -8.45 -0.77
C LYS A 192 -30.74 -9.12 -2.11
N ALA A 193 -30.40 -8.46 -3.21
CA ALA A 193 -30.59 -9.00 -4.55
C ALA A 193 -29.63 -10.15 -4.88
N LYS A 194 -28.66 -10.50 -4.02
CA LYS A 194 -27.73 -11.61 -4.25
C LYS A 194 -28.38 -12.97 -3.89
N PRO A 195 -28.25 -14.04 -4.71
CA PRO A 195 -27.64 -14.08 -6.04
C PRO A 195 -28.62 -13.80 -7.20
N ALA A 196 -29.90 -13.55 -6.91
CA ALA A 196 -30.97 -13.48 -7.91
C ALA A 196 -30.89 -12.29 -8.89
N LEU A 197 -30.10 -11.27 -8.57
CA LEU A 197 -30.02 -9.98 -9.27
C LEU A 197 -31.37 -9.23 -9.34
N THR A 198 -32.30 -9.57 -8.45
CA THR A 198 -33.61 -8.93 -8.35
C THR A 198 -34.07 -8.86 -6.89
N VAL A 199 -34.82 -7.82 -6.53
CA VAL A 199 -35.41 -7.65 -5.20
C VAL A 199 -36.67 -6.78 -5.26
N ALA A 200 -37.71 -7.17 -4.51
CA ALA A 200 -38.92 -6.37 -4.37
C ALA A 200 -38.64 -5.07 -3.60
N LEU A 201 -39.09 -3.94 -4.13
CA LEU A 201 -39.11 -2.66 -3.43
C LEU A 201 -40.17 -2.73 -2.31
N ASP A 202 -39.77 -2.35 -1.11
CA ASP A 202 -40.67 -2.36 0.06
C ASP A 202 -41.73 -1.26 -0.14
N PRO A 203 -43.04 -1.55 0.05
CA PRO A 203 -44.10 -0.55 -0.09
C PRO A 203 -43.85 0.75 0.68
N LYS A 204 -43.18 0.70 1.83
CA LYS A 204 -42.86 1.90 2.62
C LYS A 204 -41.89 2.86 1.92
N HIS A 205 -41.15 2.38 0.92
CA HIS A 205 -40.20 3.18 0.14
C HIS A 205 -40.76 3.62 -1.22
N GLN A 206 -42.01 3.28 -1.55
CA GLN A 206 -42.64 3.66 -2.83
C GLN A 206 -42.98 5.14 -2.97
N ASN A 207 -43.02 5.89 -1.85
CA ASN A 207 -43.23 7.34 -1.82
C ASN A 207 -41.98 8.09 -1.34
N TYR A 208 -40.83 7.42 -1.33
CA TYR A 208 -39.58 8.03 -0.90
C TYR A 208 -38.94 8.76 -2.09
N ARG A 209 -39.38 10.00 -2.34
CA ARG A 209 -39.01 10.80 -3.52
C ARG A 209 -37.51 10.88 -3.79
N GLN A 210 -36.67 11.03 -2.76
CA GLN A 210 -35.22 11.07 -2.94
C GLN A 210 -34.64 9.72 -3.39
N LEU A 211 -35.21 8.60 -2.92
CA LEU A 211 -34.86 7.27 -3.40
C LEU A 211 -35.36 7.03 -4.82
N GLU A 212 -36.57 7.47 -5.16
CA GLU A 212 -37.09 7.41 -6.54
C GLU A 212 -36.18 8.16 -7.51
N ASN A 213 -35.78 9.39 -7.17
CA ASN A 213 -34.84 10.18 -7.96
C ASN A 213 -33.48 9.46 -8.11
N LEU A 214 -32.99 8.83 -7.04
CA LEU A 214 -31.74 8.07 -7.08
C LEU A 214 -31.87 6.82 -7.97
N ILE A 215 -32.96 6.06 -7.84
CA ILE A 215 -33.27 4.90 -8.69
C ILE A 215 -33.30 5.35 -10.15
N GLY A 216 -34.01 6.44 -10.48
CA GLY A 216 -34.05 7.03 -11.82
C GLY A 216 -32.65 7.35 -12.35
N LEU A 217 -31.80 7.98 -11.53
CA LEU A 217 -30.42 8.30 -11.90
C LEU A 217 -29.60 7.04 -12.27
N PHE A 218 -29.75 5.94 -11.51
CA PHE A 218 -29.09 4.66 -11.85
C PHE A 218 -29.73 3.98 -13.08
N GLN A 219 -31.04 4.14 -13.30
CA GLN A 219 -31.73 3.66 -14.51
C GLN A 219 -31.23 4.34 -15.78
N ASP A 220 -31.05 5.67 -15.75
CA ASP A 220 -30.52 6.45 -16.88
C ASP A 220 -29.12 5.96 -17.29
N HIS A 221 -28.37 5.41 -16.33
CA HIS A 221 -27.03 4.86 -16.53
C HIS A 221 -27.01 3.36 -16.82
N ARG A 222 -28.21 2.74 -16.95
CA ARG A 222 -28.42 1.31 -17.23
C ARG A 222 -27.78 0.39 -16.19
N LEU A 223 -27.79 0.80 -14.92
CA LEU A 223 -27.21 0.04 -13.80
C LEU A 223 -28.24 -0.78 -13.02
N LEU A 224 -29.50 -0.36 -13.07
CA LEU A 224 -30.64 -1.08 -12.54
C LEU A 224 -31.89 -0.73 -13.37
N GLU A 225 -32.96 -1.49 -13.20
CA GLU A 225 -34.30 -1.17 -13.69
C GLU A 225 -35.33 -1.37 -12.58
N LEU A 226 -36.33 -0.49 -12.48
CA LEU A 226 -37.51 -0.71 -11.63
C LEU A 226 -38.69 -1.13 -12.51
N LYS A 227 -39.13 -2.39 -12.41
CA LYS A 227 -40.25 -2.96 -13.18
C LYS A 227 -41.24 -3.65 -12.25
N SER A 228 -42.52 -3.25 -12.31
CA SER A 228 -43.60 -3.87 -11.50
C SER A 228 -43.25 -4.00 -10.00
N GLY A 229 -42.59 -2.98 -9.44
CA GLY A 229 -42.17 -2.97 -8.03
C GLY A 229 -40.91 -3.81 -7.71
N GLN A 230 -40.23 -4.36 -8.72
CA GLN A 230 -38.98 -5.11 -8.58
C GLN A 230 -37.80 -4.26 -9.08
N LEU A 231 -36.75 -4.15 -8.26
CA LEU A 231 -35.45 -3.66 -8.69
C LEU A 231 -34.69 -4.82 -9.34
N ILE A 232 -34.30 -4.66 -10.60
CA ILE A 232 -33.60 -5.65 -11.41
C ILE A 232 -32.21 -5.10 -11.75
N PHE A 233 -31.17 -5.88 -11.46
CA PHE A 233 -29.78 -5.54 -11.72
C PHE A 233 -29.29 -6.32 -12.95
N PRO A 234 -28.77 -5.66 -14.02
CA PRO A 234 -28.35 -6.34 -15.24
C PRO A 234 -27.25 -7.39 -15.06
N SER A 235 -26.36 -7.19 -14.09
CA SER A 235 -25.28 -8.14 -13.79
C SER A 235 -24.83 -8.03 -12.34
N GLU A 236 -24.01 -9.00 -11.89
CA GLU A 236 -23.36 -8.93 -10.58
C GLU A 236 -22.42 -7.72 -10.47
N GLU A 237 -21.79 -7.30 -11.57
CA GLU A 237 -20.94 -6.10 -11.61
C GLU A 237 -21.75 -4.83 -11.30
N THR A 238 -22.91 -4.64 -11.93
CA THR A 238 -23.74 -3.45 -11.69
C THR A 238 -24.37 -3.48 -10.30
N ARG A 239 -24.78 -4.67 -9.83
CA ARG A 239 -25.25 -4.86 -8.44
C ARG A 239 -24.16 -4.51 -7.45
N PHE A 240 -22.94 -5.02 -7.63
CA PHE A 240 -21.79 -4.73 -6.76
C PHE A 240 -21.44 -3.24 -6.77
N TYR A 241 -21.45 -2.59 -7.93
CA TYR A 241 -21.23 -1.16 -8.07
C TYR A 241 -22.20 -0.37 -7.18
N ILE A 242 -23.51 -0.67 -7.27
CA ILE A 242 -24.55 -0.02 -6.45
C ILE A 242 -24.40 -0.36 -4.96
N ASN A 243 -23.95 -1.58 -4.65
CA ASN A 243 -23.69 -2.06 -3.30
C ASN A 243 -22.45 -1.42 -2.64
N GLY A 244 -21.77 -0.49 -3.30
CA GLY A 244 -20.69 0.30 -2.71
C GLY A 244 -19.43 0.40 -3.56
N GLY A 245 -19.24 -0.47 -4.55
CA GLY A 245 -18.04 -0.49 -5.39
C GLY A 245 -17.84 0.78 -6.22
N TRP A 246 -18.87 1.64 -6.34
CA TRP A 246 -18.78 2.91 -7.03
C TRP A 246 -17.73 3.87 -6.45
N LEU A 247 -17.53 3.86 -5.11
CA LEU A 247 -16.57 4.75 -4.46
C LEU A 247 -15.13 4.31 -4.74
N GLU A 248 -14.87 3.00 -4.68
CA GLU A 248 -13.58 2.40 -5.04
C GLU A 248 -13.22 2.71 -6.50
N GLN A 249 -14.19 2.55 -7.42
CA GLN A 249 -13.97 2.91 -8.83
C GLN A 249 -13.66 4.39 -9.01
N HIS A 250 -14.29 5.28 -8.24
CA HIS A 250 -14.01 6.71 -8.32
C HIS A 250 -12.60 7.06 -7.84
N VAL A 251 -12.18 6.51 -6.69
CA VAL A 251 -10.83 6.69 -6.16
C VAL A 251 -9.80 6.13 -7.14
N TRP A 252 -10.04 4.93 -7.69
CA TRP A 252 -9.24 4.34 -8.75
C TRP A 252 -9.07 5.27 -9.95
N GLY A 253 -10.17 5.84 -10.45
CA GLY A 253 -10.15 6.77 -11.58
C GLY A 253 -9.32 8.02 -11.31
N ILE A 254 -9.38 8.56 -10.08
CA ILE A 254 -8.53 9.70 -9.68
C ILE A 254 -7.06 9.27 -9.61
N CYS A 255 -6.74 8.14 -8.98
CA CYS A 255 -5.37 7.64 -8.89
C CYS A 255 -4.75 7.39 -10.28
N LEU A 256 -5.53 6.88 -11.24
CA LEU A 256 -5.10 6.74 -12.64
C LEU A 256 -4.77 8.08 -13.30
N ASN A 257 -5.58 9.12 -13.06
CA ASN A 257 -5.31 10.46 -13.58
C ASN A 257 -4.06 11.08 -12.95
N LEU A 258 -3.84 10.83 -11.66
CA LEU A 258 -2.67 11.32 -10.92
C LEU A 258 -1.38 10.57 -11.27
N LYS A 259 -1.48 9.35 -11.82
CA LYS A 259 -0.32 8.48 -12.10
C LYS A 259 0.80 9.19 -12.86
N LYS A 260 0.47 9.92 -13.93
CA LYS A 260 1.47 10.65 -14.72
C LYS A 260 1.96 11.92 -14.02
N THR A 261 1.03 12.72 -13.50
CA THR A 261 1.32 14.03 -12.88
C THR A 261 2.17 13.90 -11.61
N LEU A 262 1.95 12.83 -10.84
CA LEU A 262 2.68 12.55 -9.60
C LEU A 262 3.75 11.47 -9.78
N VAL A 263 3.97 10.99 -11.00
CA VAL A 263 4.98 9.95 -11.31
C VAL A 263 4.83 8.75 -10.36
N LEU A 264 3.62 8.22 -10.21
CA LEU A 264 3.38 7.05 -9.36
C LEU A 264 4.00 5.80 -10.01
N GLN A 265 4.90 5.12 -9.29
CA GLN A 265 5.65 3.99 -9.82
C GLN A 265 4.74 2.81 -10.16
N ASP A 266 3.71 2.59 -9.33
CA ASP A 266 2.69 1.56 -9.55
C ASP A 266 1.39 1.93 -8.83
N VAL A 267 0.29 1.40 -9.35
CA VAL A 267 -1.08 1.66 -8.88
C VAL A 267 -1.88 0.38 -9.12
N GLY A 268 -2.56 -0.11 -8.09
CA GLY A 268 -3.43 -1.28 -8.15
C GLY A 268 -4.73 -1.07 -7.38
N ARG A 269 -5.74 -1.88 -7.72
CA ARG A 269 -7.06 -1.88 -7.07
C ARG A 269 -7.49 -3.31 -6.74
N GLY A 270 -8.32 -3.48 -5.70
CA GLY A 270 -8.80 -4.79 -5.25
C GLY A 270 -7.64 -5.77 -5.10
N ILE A 271 -6.58 -5.36 -4.41
CA ILE A 271 -5.35 -6.15 -4.29
C ILE A 271 -5.55 -7.12 -3.14
N GLU A 272 -5.65 -8.40 -3.47
CA GLU A 272 -5.69 -9.48 -2.50
C GLU A 272 -4.28 -9.99 -2.22
N VAL A 273 -3.95 -10.11 -0.94
CA VAL A 273 -2.67 -10.63 -0.47
C VAL A 273 -2.87 -11.79 0.50
N GLU A 274 -1.94 -12.74 0.44
CA GLU A 274 -1.89 -13.88 1.34
C GLU A 274 -0.53 -13.97 2.05
N ARG A 275 -0.56 -14.19 3.36
CA ARG A 275 0.63 -14.39 4.19
C ARG A 275 0.67 -15.82 4.70
N ASN A 276 1.59 -16.61 4.14
CA ASN A 276 1.69 -18.06 4.34
C ASN A 276 2.71 -18.51 5.41
N HIS A 277 3.20 -17.55 6.20
CA HIS A 277 4.24 -17.80 7.20
C HIS A 277 3.72 -18.43 8.51
N ARG A 278 2.40 -18.42 8.71
CA ARG A 278 1.70 -19.09 9.81
C ARG A 278 0.51 -19.85 9.23
N LYS A 279 0.06 -20.91 9.92
CA LYS A 279 -1.13 -21.69 9.54
C LYS A 279 -2.27 -21.39 10.54
N PRO A 280 -3.51 -21.15 10.08
CA PRO A 280 -3.94 -21.01 8.68
C PRO A 280 -3.39 -19.73 8.03
N PRO A 281 -3.34 -19.66 6.68
CA PRO A 281 -2.88 -18.47 5.98
C PRO A 281 -3.82 -17.29 6.23
N ILE A 282 -3.25 -16.08 6.32
CA ILE A 282 -4.01 -14.86 6.56
C ILE A 282 -4.16 -14.11 5.23
N ARG A 283 -5.41 -13.85 4.85
CA ARG A 283 -5.76 -13.08 3.65
C ARG A 283 -6.18 -11.67 4.02
N ASN A 284 -5.76 -10.70 3.23
CA ASN A 284 -6.21 -9.32 3.33
C ASN A 284 -6.47 -8.76 1.94
N GLU A 285 -7.31 -7.74 1.87
CA GLU A 285 -7.59 -7.00 0.65
C GLU A 285 -7.34 -5.51 0.90
N MET A 286 -6.75 -4.85 -0.09
CA MET A 286 -6.60 -3.40 -0.15
C MET A 286 -7.37 -2.87 -1.35
N ASP A 287 -8.33 -1.97 -1.10
CA ASP A 287 -9.19 -1.44 -2.17
C ASP A 287 -8.37 -0.72 -3.23
N ILE A 288 -7.41 0.11 -2.82
CA ILE A 288 -6.41 0.75 -3.69
C ILE A 288 -5.06 0.75 -2.98
N ALA A 289 -3.99 0.44 -3.72
CA ALA A 289 -2.62 0.70 -3.28
C ALA A 289 -1.82 1.42 -4.36
N LEU A 290 -0.95 2.32 -3.92
CA LEU A 290 -0.04 3.09 -4.75
C LEU A 290 1.38 2.92 -4.24
N LEU A 291 2.35 3.05 -5.13
CA LEU A 291 3.73 3.25 -4.77
C LEU A 291 4.24 4.57 -5.36
N LYS A 292 4.97 5.33 -4.55
CA LYS A 292 5.66 6.57 -4.94
C LYS A 292 6.92 6.71 -4.10
N ASP A 293 8.08 7.00 -4.72
CA ASP A 293 9.38 7.09 -4.03
C ASP A 293 9.64 5.85 -3.15
N ASN A 294 9.31 4.68 -3.70
CA ASN A 294 9.37 3.38 -3.03
C ASN A 294 8.65 3.31 -1.67
N ARG A 295 7.62 4.15 -1.47
CA ARG A 295 6.73 4.16 -0.30
C ARG A 295 5.34 3.66 -0.66
N LEU A 296 4.77 2.80 0.18
CA LEU A 296 3.41 2.27 0.04
C LEU A 296 2.35 3.25 0.56
N TYR A 297 1.32 3.47 -0.26
CA TYR A 297 0.13 4.21 0.10
C TYR A 297 -1.08 3.28 -0.03
N ILE A 298 -1.84 3.10 1.04
CA ILE A 298 -3.03 2.25 1.08
C ILE A 298 -4.26 3.15 1.21
N ILE A 299 -5.30 2.89 0.42
CA ILE A 299 -6.58 3.60 0.54
C ILE A 299 -7.70 2.57 0.73
N GLU A 300 -8.49 2.75 1.78
CA GLU A 300 -9.72 1.99 2.02
C GLU A 300 -10.93 2.90 1.74
N CYS A 301 -11.93 2.38 1.06
CA CYS A 301 -13.16 3.05 0.68
C CYS A 301 -14.33 2.51 1.49
N LYS A 302 -15.16 3.41 2.06
CA LYS A 302 -16.37 3.04 2.81
C LYS A 302 -17.58 3.83 2.35
N THR A 303 -18.63 3.10 1.97
CA THR A 303 -19.95 3.67 1.61
C THR A 303 -21.03 3.36 2.65
N HIS A 304 -20.74 2.45 3.59
CA HIS A 304 -21.67 2.04 4.62
C HIS A 304 -21.84 3.10 5.70
N HIS A 305 -23.07 3.27 6.18
CA HIS A 305 -23.42 4.14 7.29
C HIS A 305 -23.93 3.28 8.45
N ASP A 306 -23.18 3.26 9.55
CA ASP A 306 -23.62 2.57 10.76
C ASP A 306 -24.26 3.55 11.74
N LYS A 307 -25.40 3.15 12.30
CA LYS A 307 -26.08 3.90 13.35
C LYS A 307 -25.43 3.75 14.73
N ASN A 308 -24.52 2.78 14.90
CA ASN A 308 -23.84 2.53 16.17
C ASN A 308 -22.54 3.34 16.25
N PRO A 309 -22.39 4.29 17.20
CA PRO A 309 -21.20 5.14 17.27
C PRO A 309 -19.95 4.46 17.86
N VAL A 310 -20.07 3.32 18.57
CA VAL A 310 -18.96 2.78 19.39
C VAL A 310 -18.14 1.69 18.68
N ASN A 311 -18.69 1.05 17.65
CA ASN A 311 -17.97 0.04 16.84
C ASN A 311 -18.53 0.00 15.42
N ASN A 312 -18.29 1.07 14.67
CA ASN A 312 -18.73 1.19 13.28
C ASN A 312 -17.67 0.69 12.28
N LYS A 313 -18.07 0.59 11.03
CA LYS A 313 -17.27 0.19 9.86
C LYS A 313 -16.08 1.12 9.63
N ASN A 314 -16.18 2.41 9.98
CA ASN A 314 -15.04 3.33 9.89
C ASN A 314 -14.00 2.98 10.96
N THR A 315 -14.40 2.75 12.21
CA THR A 315 -13.53 2.28 13.29
C THR A 315 -12.79 1.00 12.90
N GLN A 316 -13.50 0.01 12.35
CA GLN A 316 -12.89 -1.24 11.86
C GLN A 316 -11.92 -0.98 10.69
N ALA A 317 -12.28 -0.10 9.76
CA ALA A 317 -11.42 0.29 8.64
C ALA A 317 -10.13 0.96 9.13
N LEU A 318 -10.20 1.83 10.14
CA LEU A 318 -9.03 2.50 10.70
C LEU A 318 -8.06 1.50 11.34
N TYR A 319 -8.56 0.57 12.17
CA TYR A 319 -7.69 -0.46 12.76
C TYR A 319 -7.13 -1.43 11.71
N LYS A 320 -7.92 -1.79 10.69
CA LYS A 320 -7.44 -2.57 9.55
C LYS A 320 -6.31 -1.84 8.83
N LEU A 321 -6.50 -0.57 8.48
CA LEU A 321 -5.53 0.25 7.79
C LEU A 321 -4.23 0.41 8.57
N ASP A 322 -4.31 0.66 9.88
CA ASP A 322 -3.12 0.78 10.74
C ASP A 322 -2.29 -0.51 10.75
N SER A 323 -2.97 -1.64 10.96
CA SER A 323 -2.34 -2.97 10.90
C SER A 323 -1.71 -3.26 9.53
N LEU A 324 -2.42 -2.97 8.43
CA LEU A 324 -1.90 -3.22 7.08
C LEU A 324 -0.73 -2.31 6.72
N LYS A 325 -0.80 -1.03 7.09
CA LYS A 325 0.27 -0.04 6.89
C LYS A 325 1.58 -0.54 7.52
N ASP A 326 1.54 -0.94 8.78
CA ASP A 326 2.72 -1.40 9.50
C ASP A 326 3.23 -2.75 8.98
N LEU A 327 2.30 -3.68 8.75
CA LEU A 327 2.62 -5.06 8.40
C LEU A 327 3.15 -5.22 6.98
N LEU A 328 2.56 -4.49 6.02
CA LEU A 328 2.83 -4.64 4.59
C LEU A 328 3.69 -3.51 4.03
N GLY A 329 3.82 -2.41 4.76
CA GLY A 329 4.40 -1.16 4.26
C GLY A 329 5.63 -0.66 5.04
N GLY A 330 5.88 -1.20 6.23
CA GLY A 330 6.96 -0.73 7.10
C GLY A 330 6.72 0.68 7.64
N LEU A 331 7.78 1.32 8.14
CA LEU A 331 7.69 2.58 8.89
C LEU A 331 7.24 3.78 8.05
N GLN A 332 7.40 3.70 6.74
CA GLN A 332 7.17 4.81 5.83
C GLN A 332 5.78 4.77 5.18
N ALA A 333 5.05 3.67 5.31
CA ALA A 333 3.77 3.54 4.64
C ALA A 333 2.74 4.54 5.17
N ARG A 334 1.86 4.98 4.27
CA ARG A 334 0.77 5.90 4.57
C ARG A 334 -0.57 5.24 4.27
N ALA A 335 -1.58 5.55 5.07
CA ALA A 335 -2.94 5.05 4.88
C ALA A 335 -3.96 6.20 4.82
N MET A 336 -4.99 6.04 4.00
CA MET A 336 -6.13 6.95 3.93
C MET A 336 -7.45 6.19 3.97
N LEU A 337 -8.40 6.68 4.77
CA LEU A 337 -9.80 6.28 4.70
C LEU A 337 -10.57 7.28 3.83
N VAL A 338 -11.18 6.80 2.76
CA VAL A 338 -12.12 7.54 1.93
C VAL A 338 -13.54 7.09 2.26
N SER A 339 -14.38 7.97 2.79
CA SER A 339 -15.73 7.59 3.25
C SER A 339 -16.83 8.46 2.65
N TYR A 340 -17.88 7.86 2.11
CA TYR A 340 -19.03 8.62 1.61
C TYR A 340 -19.81 9.29 2.75
N ASN A 341 -19.87 8.64 3.90
CA ASN A 341 -20.57 9.13 5.06
C ASN A 341 -19.62 9.96 5.94
N PRO A 342 -20.14 10.96 6.67
CA PRO A 342 -19.32 11.69 7.63
C PRO A 342 -18.85 10.75 8.75
N PRO A 343 -17.54 10.69 9.05
CA PRO A 343 -17.03 9.99 10.23
C PRO A 343 -17.48 10.75 11.49
N ASN A 344 -17.65 10.02 12.61
CA ASN A 344 -17.96 10.66 13.88
C ASN A 344 -16.69 11.23 14.54
N LYS A 345 -16.84 12.01 15.63
CA LYS A 345 -15.71 12.62 16.34
C LYS A 345 -14.67 11.62 16.86
N TYR A 346 -15.09 10.42 17.23
CA TYR A 346 -14.18 9.36 17.72
C TYR A 346 -13.40 8.74 16.58
N ASP A 347 -14.02 8.55 15.42
CA ASP A 347 -13.34 8.08 14.20
C ASP A 347 -12.28 9.11 13.75
N LEU A 348 -12.61 10.41 13.80
CA LEU A 348 -11.67 11.49 13.48
C LEU A 348 -10.47 11.52 14.44
N GLN A 349 -10.70 11.46 15.75
CA GLN A 349 -9.63 11.42 16.74
C GLN A 349 -8.76 10.17 16.57
N ARG A 350 -9.38 9.01 16.36
CA ARG A 350 -8.66 7.76 16.14
C ARG A 350 -7.80 7.82 14.88
N ALA A 351 -8.32 8.35 13.79
CA ALA A 351 -7.55 8.49 12.56
C ALA A 351 -6.34 9.42 12.74
N HIS A 352 -6.52 10.53 13.48
CA HIS A 352 -5.41 11.39 13.88
C HIS A 352 -4.35 10.64 14.69
N ASP A 353 -4.76 9.91 15.73
CA ASP A 353 -3.84 9.17 16.61
C ASP A 353 -3.08 8.06 15.88
N LEU A 354 -3.69 7.44 14.87
CA LEU A 354 -3.08 6.40 14.03
C LEU A 354 -2.31 6.95 12.80
N GLY A 355 -2.30 8.27 12.60
CA GLY A 355 -1.69 8.90 11.43
C GLY A 355 -2.37 8.50 10.10
N ILE A 356 -3.67 8.22 10.12
CA ILE A 356 -4.47 7.85 8.94
C ILE A 356 -5.18 9.09 8.40
N ALA A 357 -4.95 9.41 7.12
CA ALA A 357 -5.64 10.52 6.47
C ALA A 357 -7.12 10.19 6.24
N ILE A 358 -7.99 11.22 6.24
CA ILE A 358 -9.42 11.06 5.95
C ILE A 358 -9.86 12.00 4.83
N CYS A 359 -10.56 11.45 3.85
CA CYS A 359 -11.38 12.23 2.92
C CYS A 359 -12.83 11.73 2.97
N ALA A 360 -13.74 12.54 3.49
CA ALA A 360 -15.12 12.10 3.67
C ALA A 360 -16.18 13.12 3.27
N HIS A 361 -17.35 12.59 2.88
CA HIS A 361 -18.56 13.35 2.58
C HIS A 361 -18.29 14.54 1.65
N ARG A 362 -18.57 15.80 2.07
CA ARG A 362 -18.32 17.01 1.27
C ARG A 362 -16.87 17.15 0.77
N SER A 363 -15.89 16.60 1.50
CA SER A 363 -14.48 16.63 1.07
C SER A 363 -14.22 15.81 -0.19
N LEU A 364 -15.10 14.85 -0.54
CA LEU A 364 -14.93 14.00 -1.71
C LEU A 364 -14.92 14.81 -3.01
N ALA A 365 -15.60 15.96 -3.06
CA ALA A 365 -15.54 16.87 -4.20
C ALA A 365 -14.11 17.40 -4.48
N HIS A 366 -13.25 17.39 -3.45
CA HIS A 366 -11.85 17.81 -3.51
C HIS A 366 -10.87 16.64 -3.37
N LEU A 367 -11.33 15.38 -3.53
CA LEU A 367 -10.50 14.20 -3.32
C LEU A 367 -9.22 14.20 -4.15
N SER A 368 -9.27 14.66 -5.41
CA SER A 368 -8.07 14.75 -6.27
C SER A 368 -7.00 15.69 -5.71
N GLN A 369 -7.41 16.82 -5.11
CA GLN A 369 -6.49 17.76 -4.49
C GLN A 369 -5.91 17.15 -3.21
N LYS A 370 -6.76 16.59 -2.35
CA LYS A 370 -6.33 15.94 -1.10
C LYS A 370 -5.35 14.79 -1.34
N LEU A 371 -5.60 13.95 -2.34
CA LEU A 371 -4.67 12.88 -2.73
C LEU A 371 -3.34 13.45 -3.24
N THR A 372 -3.38 14.55 -4.00
CA THR A 372 -2.16 15.20 -4.48
C THR A 372 -1.31 15.74 -3.34
N GLU A 373 -1.92 16.42 -2.37
CA GLU A 373 -1.24 16.96 -1.19
C GLU A 373 -0.72 15.85 -0.26
N TRP A 374 -1.48 14.76 -0.12
CA TRP A 374 -1.11 13.64 0.75
C TRP A 374 -0.01 12.73 0.19
N ILE A 375 0.07 12.62 -1.14
CA ILE A 375 1.08 11.78 -1.82
C ILE A 375 2.43 12.49 -1.90
N ARG A 376 2.42 13.82 -2.11
CA ARG A 376 3.62 14.66 -2.01
C ARG A 376 4.23 14.60 -0.61
#